data_AF-A0A9D5G983-F1
#
_entry.id   AF-A0A9D5G983-F1
#
_cell.length_a   1.000
_cell.length_b   1.000
_cell.length_c   1.000
_cell.angle_alpha   90.00
_cell.angle_beta   90.00
_cell.angle_gamma   90.00
#
_symmetry.space_group_name_H-M   'P 1'
#
loop_
_entity.id
_entity.type
_entity.pdbx_description
1 polymer ?
#
loop_
_entity_poly.entity_id
_entity_poly.type
_entity_poly.pdbx_seq_one_letter_code
_entity_poly.pdbx_strand_id
1 'polypeptide(L)'
;MECSEALDLFYESFDGQITPAEAALLNGHRRTCFACAGTLAKAQRFQELISHVPQLMTPKGLETRVIERVLHSNAHTGNVLLKVHRPALLWQRFRPAYAFGGAMAAVFAVFFIVHGVLTHNATIRPDDQTITASVQGSLHAIAPDNKGREVAEADTPLSTGEMLSPVGAASAIVAITPHLALTLQSGAQVQVRKLHRDVNTGAADAIYLSLLRGTLKVNEILHRDVSPIHVATDQATFVPTGTAFSVSARNAATDLTVFSGSVQVFMPGRNISVLAGHGVHITKDAIVRNAEGRKATGLPK
;
A
#
# COMPACT_ATOMS: atom_id res chain seq x y z
N MET A 1 -3.98 -17.56 21.61
CA MET A 1 -4.86 -16.48 21.17
C MET A 1 -4.77 -16.38 19.67
N GLU A 2 -5.90 -16.56 19.01
CA GLU A 2 -6.01 -16.42 17.56
C GLU A 2 -6.09 -14.93 17.16
N CYS A 3 -5.82 -14.62 15.89
CA CYS A 3 -5.87 -13.23 15.41
C CYS A 3 -7.28 -12.63 15.47
N SER A 4 -8.32 -13.47 15.35
CA SER A 4 -9.72 -13.10 15.51
C SER A 4 -10.03 -12.64 16.93
N GLU A 5 -9.69 -13.46 17.92
CA GLU A 5 -9.84 -13.11 19.35
C GLU A 5 -9.07 -11.84 19.71
N ALA A 6 -7.85 -11.70 19.17
CA ALA A 6 -7.06 -10.48 19.35
C ALA A 6 -7.78 -9.25 18.78
N LEU A 7 -8.44 -9.37 17.62
CA LEU A 7 -9.17 -8.29 16.97
C LEU A 7 -10.42 -7.87 17.77
N ASP A 8 -11.10 -8.80 18.41
CA ASP A 8 -12.24 -8.49 19.28
C ASP A 8 -11.76 -7.70 20.53
N LEU A 9 -10.70 -8.18 21.19
CA LEU A 9 -10.06 -7.46 22.31
C LEU A 9 -9.52 -6.09 21.90
N PHE A 10 -9.13 -5.93 20.63
CA PHE A 10 -8.74 -4.63 20.08
C PHE A 10 -9.90 -3.63 20.11
N TYR A 11 -11.09 -4.02 19.63
CA TYR A 11 -12.25 -3.13 19.65
C TYR A 11 -12.67 -2.77 21.09
N GLU A 12 -12.71 -3.76 21.96
CA GLU A 12 -13.02 -3.55 23.38
C GLU A 12 -11.98 -2.64 24.07
N SER A 13 -10.72 -2.67 23.63
CA SER A 13 -9.66 -1.81 24.17
C SER A 13 -9.90 -0.33 23.86
N PHE A 14 -10.50 0.00 22.71
CA PHE A 14 -10.84 1.37 22.35
C PHE A 14 -12.01 1.90 23.18
N ASP A 15 -12.93 1.02 23.56
CA ASP A 15 -14.06 1.36 24.44
C ASP A 15 -13.69 1.35 25.93
N GLY A 16 -12.44 0.97 26.27
CA GLY A 16 -11.97 0.86 27.65
C GLY A 16 -12.60 -0.29 28.43
N GLN A 17 -13.12 -1.31 27.73
CA GLN A 17 -13.84 -2.45 28.33
C GLN A 17 -12.93 -3.64 28.67
N ILE A 18 -11.67 -3.64 28.22
CA ILE A 18 -10.74 -4.74 28.50
C ILE A 18 -10.24 -4.73 29.94
N THR A 19 -10.12 -5.93 30.50
CA THR A 19 -9.48 -6.16 31.80
C THR A 19 -7.94 -6.09 31.68
N PRO A 20 -7.21 -5.88 32.80
CA PRO A 20 -5.74 -5.90 32.78
C PRO A 20 -5.14 -7.23 32.30
N ALA A 21 -5.85 -8.35 32.52
CA ALA A 21 -5.41 -9.66 32.07
C ALA A 21 -5.53 -9.80 30.54
N GLU A 22 -6.64 -9.36 29.95
CA GLU A 22 -6.83 -9.31 28.50
C GLU A 22 -5.85 -8.35 27.84
N ALA A 23 -5.59 -7.19 28.46
CA ALA A 23 -4.56 -6.27 28.00
C ALA A 23 -3.18 -6.94 27.95
N ALA A 24 -2.82 -7.76 28.95
CA ALA A 24 -1.56 -8.49 28.95
C ALA A 24 -1.51 -9.55 27.84
N LEU A 25 -2.60 -10.29 27.61
CA LEU A 25 -2.71 -11.27 26.52
C LEU A 25 -2.60 -10.61 25.14
N LEU A 26 -3.32 -9.51 24.93
CA LEU A 26 -3.27 -8.72 23.70
C LEU A 26 -1.86 -8.18 23.45
N ASN A 27 -1.21 -7.63 24.47
CA ASN A 27 0.18 -7.18 24.38
C ASN A 27 1.16 -8.32 24.09
N GLY A 28 0.94 -9.51 24.66
CA GLY A 28 1.71 -10.70 24.38
C GLY A 28 1.60 -11.13 22.91
N HIS A 29 0.37 -11.22 22.40
CA HIS A 29 0.11 -11.57 21.01
C HIS A 29 0.65 -10.53 20.03
N ARG A 30 0.55 -9.24 20.35
CA ARG A 30 1.09 -8.17 19.50
C ARG A 30 2.60 -8.26 19.31
N ARG A 31 3.33 -8.75 20.31
CA ARG A 31 4.79 -8.96 20.21
C ARG A 31 5.15 -10.10 19.27
N THR A 32 4.24 -11.03 19.00
CA THR A 32 4.49 -12.22 18.18
C THR A 32 3.76 -12.20 16.83
N CYS A 33 2.70 -11.38 16.68
CA CYS A 33 1.92 -11.26 15.45
C CYS A 33 2.07 -9.87 14.81
N PHE A 34 2.81 -9.80 13.70
CA PHE A 34 3.06 -8.55 12.97
C PHE A 34 1.81 -7.91 12.39
N ALA A 35 0.85 -8.71 11.93
CA ALA A 35 -0.41 -8.19 11.40
C ALA A 35 -1.17 -7.40 12.49
N CYS A 36 -1.31 -7.98 13.69
CA CYS A 36 -1.94 -7.35 14.85
C CYS A 36 -1.15 -6.14 15.38
N ALA A 37 0.19 -6.17 15.31
CA ALA A 37 1.01 -5.01 15.64
C ALA A 37 0.76 -3.84 14.68
N GLY A 38 0.69 -4.12 13.38
CA GLY A 38 0.41 -3.12 12.36
C GLY A 38 -0.99 -2.50 12.49
N THR A 39 -2.01 -3.31 12.81
CA THR A 39 -3.37 -2.79 13.02
C THR A 39 -3.45 -1.89 14.26
N LEU A 40 -2.82 -2.26 15.38
CA LEU A 40 -2.75 -1.41 16.57
C LEU A 40 -2.12 -0.05 16.26
N ALA A 41 -0.96 -0.06 15.60
CA ALA A 41 -0.22 1.17 15.30
C ALA A 41 -1.05 2.12 14.43
N LYS A 42 -1.82 1.59 13.47
CA LYS A 42 -2.76 2.38 12.67
C LYS A 42 -3.88 2.98 13.52
N ALA A 43 -4.48 2.18 14.40
CA ALA A 43 -5.58 2.63 15.23
C ALA A 43 -5.13 3.66 16.29
N GLN A 44 -3.95 3.50 16.88
CA GLN A 44 -3.36 4.50 17.78
C GLN A 44 -3.13 5.84 17.09
N ARG A 45 -2.60 5.83 15.85
CA ARG A 45 -2.47 7.06 15.05
C ARG A 45 -3.82 7.71 14.76
N PHE A 46 -4.85 6.91 14.49
CA PHE A 46 -6.19 7.43 14.27
C PHE A 46 -6.77 8.06 15.55
N GLN A 47 -6.55 7.44 16.71
CA GLN A 47 -6.95 7.98 18.01
C GLN A 47 -6.20 9.28 18.33
N GLU A 48 -4.90 9.34 18.01
CA GLU A 48 -4.10 10.56 18.10
C GLU A 48 -4.64 11.65 17.17
N LEU A 49 -5.00 11.34 15.92
CA LEU A 49 -5.62 12.31 15.03
C LEU A 49 -6.97 12.80 15.57
N ILE A 50 -7.80 11.92 16.11
CA ILE A 50 -9.08 12.28 16.73
C ILE A 50 -8.88 13.20 17.94
N SER A 51 -7.86 12.95 18.78
CA SER A 51 -7.61 13.78 19.96
C SER A 51 -7.21 15.22 19.60
N HIS A 52 -6.68 15.43 18.40
CA HIS A 52 -6.36 16.75 17.86
C HIS A 52 -7.53 17.43 17.14
N VAL A 53 -8.62 16.71 16.85
CA VAL A 53 -9.82 17.33 16.26
C VAL A 53 -10.40 18.30 17.29
N PRO A 54 -10.45 19.61 17.01
CA PRO A 54 -10.98 20.58 17.95
C PRO A 54 -12.42 20.22 18.26
N GLN A 55 -12.73 20.06 19.55
CA GLN A 55 -14.11 19.85 19.96
C GLN A 55 -14.90 21.12 19.65
N LEU A 56 -15.63 21.08 18.54
CA LEU A 56 -16.54 22.15 18.15
C LEU A 56 -17.65 22.20 19.21
N MET A 57 -17.56 23.18 20.11
CA MET A 57 -18.67 23.48 21.01
C MET A 57 -19.89 23.81 20.14
N THR A 58 -20.90 22.95 20.19
CA THR A 58 -22.16 23.23 19.51
C THR A 58 -22.77 24.49 20.14
N PRO A 59 -23.02 25.55 19.37
CA PRO A 59 -23.63 26.75 19.92
C PRO A 59 -25.00 26.40 20.52
N LYS A 60 -25.31 26.95 21.69
CA LYS A 60 -26.61 26.74 22.34
C LYS A 60 -27.73 27.10 21.36
N GLY A 61 -28.66 26.17 21.15
CA GLY A 61 -29.80 26.33 20.24
C GLY A 61 -29.54 25.97 18.77
N LEU A 62 -28.35 25.46 18.40
CA LEU A 62 -28.11 24.95 17.05
C LEU A 62 -29.03 23.76 16.73
N GLU A 63 -29.24 22.85 17.69
CA GLU A 63 -30.18 21.74 17.56
C GLU A 63 -31.60 22.25 17.25
N THR A 64 -32.09 23.23 18.01
CA THR A 64 -33.42 23.81 17.81
C THR A 64 -33.56 24.45 16.43
N ARG A 65 -32.53 25.18 15.97
CA ARG A 65 -32.51 25.79 14.62
C ARG A 65 -32.47 24.75 13.51
N VAL A 66 -31.77 23.62 13.72
CA VAL A 66 -31.73 22.51 12.75
C VAL A 66 -33.09 21.83 12.69
N ILE A 67 -33.69 21.52 13.84
CA ILE A 67 -35.04 20.91 13.92
C ILE A 67 -36.08 21.83 13.27
N GLU A 68 -36.10 23.10 13.65
CA GLU A 68 -36.99 24.11 13.08
C GLU A 68 -36.81 24.22 11.56
N ARG A 69 -35.57 24.23 11.08
CA ARG A 69 -35.30 24.25 9.63
C ARG A 69 -35.72 22.97 8.93
N VAL A 70 -35.46 21.78 9.46
CA VAL A 70 -35.88 20.52 8.84
C VAL A 70 -37.42 20.40 8.81
N LEU A 71 -38.09 20.77 9.90
CA LEU A 71 -39.55 20.76 9.99
C LEU A 71 -40.18 21.78 9.03
N HIS A 72 -39.64 23.00 8.93
CA HIS A 72 -40.15 24.02 8.01
C HIS A 72 -39.71 23.84 6.55
N SER A 73 -38.54 23.24 6.28
CA SER A 73 -38.09 22.94 4.92
C SER A 73 -38.96 21.88 4.24
N ASN A 74 -39.48 20.91 4.99
CA ASN A 74 -40.44 19.93 4.46
C ASN A 74 -41.79 20.57 4.07
N ALA A 75 -42.13 21.74 4.62
CA ALA A 75 -43.33 22.46 4.25
C ALA A 75 -43.16 23.30 2.95
N HIS A 76 -41.93 23.56 2.51
CA HIS A 76 -41.63 24.39 1.34
C HIS A 76 -41.12 23.60 0.11
N THR A 77 -41.05 22.27 0.20
CA THR A 77 -40.86 21.38 -0.95
C THR A 77 -42.13 21.17 -1.79
N GLY A 78 -43.21 21.89 -1.51
CA GLY A 78 -44.32 22.07 -2.43
C GLY A 78 -43.98 23.11 -3.49
N ASN A 79 -43.68 22.67 -4.71
CA ASN A 79 -43.66 23.50 -5.93
C ASN A 79 -42.51 24.50 -6.13
N VAL A 80 -41.31 24.28 -5.61
CA VAL A 80 -40.14 24.82 -6.32
C VAL A 80 -39.87 23.89 -7.50
N LEU A 81 -40.66 24.09 -8.56
CA LEU A 81 -40.35 23.65 -9.91
C LEU A 81 -39.02 24.34 -10.25
N LEU A 82 -37.91 23.73 -9.82
CA LEU A 82 -36.57 24.10 -10.26
C LEU A 82 -36.63 23.98 -11.77
N LYS A 83 -36.87 25.13 -12.40
CA LYS A 83 -36.81 25.33 -13.83
C LYS A 83 -35.33 25.20 -14.15
N VAL A 84 -34.86 23.95 -14.18
CA VAL A 84 -33.53 23.59 -14.63
C VAL A 84 -33.47 24.16 -16.03
N HIS A 85 -32.79 25.30 -16.15
CA HIS A 85 -32.39 25.87 -17.41
C HIS A 85 -31.38 24.85 -17.95
N ARG A 86 -31.90 23.78 -18.56
CA ARG A 86 -31.12 22.92 -19.42
C ARG A 86 -30.62 23.86 -20.50
N PRO A 87 -29.31 24.15 -20.57
CA PRO A 87 -28.80 24.87 -21.72
C PRO A 87 -29.28 24.07 -22.93
N ALA A 88 -30.01 24.73 -23.83
CA ALA A 88 -30.44 24.18 -25.10
C ALA A 88 -29.19 24.02 -25.97
N LEU A 89 -28.34 23.08 -25.58
CA LEU A 89 -27.13 22.69 -26.26
C LEU A 89 -27.59 21.74 -27.35
N LEU A 90 -27.89 22.33 -28.52
CA LEU A 90 -27.54 21.90 -29.89
C LEU A 90 -27.16 20.42 -30.14
N TRP A 91 -27.80 19.46 -29.48
CA TRP A 91 -27.60 18.02 -29.63
C TRP A 91 -28.70 17.34 -30.45
N GLN A 92 -29.53 18.13 -31.15
CA GLN A 92 -30.58 17.61 -32.03
C GLN A 92 -30.10 17.16 -33.42
N ARG A 93 -28.78 17.14 -33.68
CA ARG A 93 -28.25 16.70 -35.00
C ARG A 93 -27.41 15.43 -35.02
N PHE A 94 -27.11 14.82 -33.87
CA PHE A 94 -26.53 13.47 -33.87
C PHE A 94 -27.65 12.43 -33.77
N ARG A 95 -28.15 11.97 -34.93
CA ARG A 95 -28.90 10.72 -35.01
C ARG A 95 -27.90 9.56 -34.93
N PRO A 96 -27.85 8.75 -33.86
CA PRO A 96 -27.13 7.49 -33.90
C PRO A 96 -28.09 6.44 -34.44
N ALA A 97 -27.81 5.92 -35.62
CA ALA A 97 -28.42 4.69 -36.14
C ALA A 97 -27.92 3.46 -35.35
N TYR A 98 -28.10 3.43 -34.04
CA TYR A 98 -27.70 2.32 -33.17
C TYR A 98 -28.91 1.82 -32.36
N ALA A 99 -29.93 1.34 -33.07
CA ALA A 99 -31.05 0.60 -32.48
C ALA A 99 -30.68 -0.84 -32.05
N PHE A 100 -29.42 -1.25 -32.16
CA PHE A 100 -28.97 -2.62 -31.85
C PHE A 100 -28.02 -2.76 -30.65
N GLY A 101 -27.59 -1.66 -30.01
CA GLY A 101 -26.53 -1.68 -28.99
C GLY A 101 -26.98 -1.67 -27.52
N GLY A 102 -28.25 -1.37 -27.23
CA GLY A 102 -28.72 -1.11 -25.87
C GLY A 102 -28.72 -2.35 -24.95
N ALA A 103 -29.00 -3.53 -25.50
CA ALA A 103 -29.04 -4.77 -24.71
C ALA A 103 -27.64 -5.22 -24.26
N MET A 104 -26.60 -5.01 -25.08
CA MET A 104 -25.24 -5.44 -24.74
C MET A 104 -24.61 -4.59 -23.64
N ALA A 105 -24.86 -3.27 -23.62
CA ALA A 105 -24.31 -2.40 -22.58
C ALA A 105 -24.83 -2.74 -21.16
N ALA A 106 -26.11 -3.11 -21.04
CA ALA A 106 -26.68 -3.54 -19.77
C ALA A 106 -26.11 -4.89 -19.30
N VAL A 107 -25.90 -5.84 -20.23
CA VAL A 107 -25.28 -7.14 -19.90
C VAL A 107 -23.82 -6.97 -19.47
N PHE A 108 -23.04 -6.12 -20.15
CA PHE A 108 -21.67 -5.82 -19.73
C PHE A 108 -21.60 -5.10 -18.38
N ALA A 109 -22.50 -4.15 -18.10
CA ALA A 109 -22.55 -3.47 -16.80
C ALA A 109 -22.86 -4.45 -15.65
N VAL A 110 -23.83 -5.35 -15.82
CA VAL A 110 -24.14 -6.37 -14.81
C VAL A 110 -23.00 -7.39 -14.68
N PHE A 111 -22.37 -7.81 -15.77
CA PHE A 111 -21.22 -8.72 -15.74
C PHE A 111 -20.03 -8.12 -14.97
N PHE A 112 -19.69 -6.85 -15.20
CA PHE A 112 -18.61 -6.17 -14.46
C PHE A 112 -18.95 -5.94 -12.98
N ILE A 113 -20.20 -5.65 -12.63
CA ILE A 113 -20.62 -5.49 -11.22
C ILE A 113 -20.59 -6.84 -10.50
N VAL A 114 -21.10 -7.91 -11.11
CA VAL A 114 -21.14 -9.25 -10.49
C VAL A 114 -19.75 -9.88 -10.40
N HIS A 115 -18.92 -9.78 -11.43
CA HIS A 115 -17.54 -10.29 -11.36
C HIS A 115 -16.60 -9.41 -10.54
N GLY A 116 -16.80 -8.09 -10.51
CA GLY A 116 -16.04 -7.19 -9.64
C GLY A 116 -16.26 -7.46 -8.15
N VAL A 117 -17.48 -7.85 -7.76
CA VAL A 117 -17.80 -8.21 -6.36
C VAL A 117 -17.36 -9.64 -6.03
N LEU A 118 -17.46 -10.59 -6.97
CA LEU A 118 -17.03 -11.98 -6.73
C LEU A 118 -15.50 -12.16 -6.69
N THR A 119 -14.74 -11.34 -7.42
CA THR A 119 -13.27 -11.39 -7.36
C THR A 119 -12.68 -10.84 -6.06
N HIS A 120 -13.43 -10.03 -5.30
CA HIS A 120 -13.02 -9.59 -3.97
C HIS A 120 -13.30 -10.59 -2.85
N ASN A 121 -14.16 -11.58 -3.07
CA ASN A 121 -14.55 -12.57 -2.04
C ASN A 121 -13.98 -13.98 -2.28
N ALA A 122 -13.17 -14.19 -3.31
CA ALA A 122 -12.68 -15.51 -3.71
C ALA A 122 -11.21 -15.83 -3.34
N THR A 123 -10.61 -15.11 -2.38
CA THR A 123 -9.26 -15.46 -1.86
C THR A 123 -9.24 -15.56 -0.33
N ILE A 124 -10.09 -16.42 0.22
CA ILE A 124 -9.86 -16.98 1.56
C ILE A 124 -10.14 -18.48 1.48
N ARG A 125 -9.13 -19.26 1.06
CA ARG A 125 -8.93 -20.62 1.54
C ARG A 125 -7.43 -20.96 1.50
N PRO A 126 -6.85 -21.47 2.59
CA PRO A 126 -5.42 -21.68 2.71
C PRO A 126 -5.04 -23.06 2.19
N ASP A 127 -4.04 -23.12 1.34
CA ASP A 127 -3.16 -24.29 1.20
C ASP A 127 -1.80 -23.76 0.75
N ASP A 128 -0.75 -24.30 1.38
CA ASP A 128 0.64 -23.86 1.44
C ASP A 128 0.95 -22.68 2.37
N GLN A 129 0.84 -22.95 3.67
CA GLN A 129 1.69 -22.32 4.68
C GLN A 129 3.17 -22.59 4.36
N THR A 130 3.77 -21.77 3.51
CA THR A 130 5.14 -21.35 3.81
C THR A 130 5.04 -20.56 5.10
N ILE A 131 5.35 -21.24 6.20
CA ILE A 131 5.62 -20.62 7.49
C ILE A 131 6.73 -19.60 7.21
N THR A 132 6.36 -18.34 6.99
CA THR A 132 7.27 -17.21 7.17
C THR A 132 7.54 -17.15 8.65
N ALA A 133 8.44 -18.01 9.11
CA ALA A 133 9.21 -17.75 10.30
C ALA A 133 10.01 -16.49 9.99
N SER A 134 9.50 -15.33 10.40
CA SER A 134 10.36 -14.20 10.66
C SER A 134 11.31 -14.64 11.77
N VAL A 135 12.46 -15.19 11.39
CA VAL A 135 13.59 -15.29 12.28
C VAL A 135 14.01 -13.85 12.56
N GLN A 136 13.43 -13.29 13.62
CA GLN A 136 13.84 -12.04 14.22
C GLN A 136 15.16 -12.32 14.95
N GLY A 137 16.23 -12.49 14.16
CA GLY A 137 17.57 -12.16 14.60
C GLY A 137 17.73 -10.66 14.43
N SER A 138 18.02 -9.97 15.53
CA SER A 138 18.36 -8.55 15.56
C SER A 138 19.33 -8.17 14.45
N LEU A 139 19.07 -7.07 13.75
CA LEU A 139 20.06 -6.41 12.91
C LEU A 139 21.07 -5.64 13.79
N HIS A 140 21.93 -6.39 14.46
CA HIS A 140 23.33 -6.07 14.60
C HIS A 140 24.08 -7.30 14.11
N ALA A 141 25.13 -7.12 13.32
CA ALA A 141 25.99 -8.16 12.78
C ALA A 141 26.00 -9.42 13.68
N ILE A 142 25.25 -10.46 13.29
CA ILE A 142 25.30 -11.75 13.99
C ILE A 142 26.55 -12.45 13.45
N ALA A 143 27.70 -12.07 14.01
CA ALA A 143 28.78 -13.02 14.22
C ALA A 143 28.41 -13.84 15.47
N PRO A 144 28.62 -15.16 15.48
CA PRO A 144 28.22 -16.01 16.59
C PRO A 144 29.30 -15.99 17.67
N ASP A 145 29.31 -14.99 18.55
CA ASP A 145 29.69 -15.22 19.95
C ASP A 145 29.35 -14.03 20.86
N ASN A 146 29.31 -14.36 22.14
CA ASN A 146 28.54 -13.78 23.22
C ASN A 146 29.00 -12.43 23.78
N LYS A 147 28.01 -11.84 24.48
CA LYS A 147 28.09 -10.89 25.61
C LYS A 147 28.28 -9.41 25.28
N GLY A 148 27.12 -8.76 25.23
CA GLY A 148 26.92 -7.40 25.69
C GLY A 148 26.80 -6.41 24.56
N ARG A 149 25.57 -6.10 24.11
CA ARG A 149 25.32 -4.78 23.53
C ARG A 149 23.86 -4.38 23.41
N GLU A 150 23.71 -3.07 23.55
CA GLU A 150 22.54 -2.20 23.54
C GLU A 150 21.58 -2.42 22.37
N VAL A 151 20.30 -2.35 22.71
CA VAL A 151 19.15 -2.39 21.82
C VAL A 151 19.03 -1.03 21.13
N ALA A 152 19.11 -0.99 19.79
CA ALA A 152 18.65 0.16 19.02
C ALA A 152 17.12 0.13 18.98
N GLU A 153 16.48 1.16 19.55
CA GLU A 153 15.03 1.33 19.58
C GLU A 153 14.41 1.35 18.18
N ALA A 154 13.18 0.85 18.10
CA ALA A 154 12.37 0.67 16.89
C ALA A 154 12.05 1.98 16.12
N ASP A 155 12.48 3.13 16.63
CA ASP A 155 12.28 4.46 16.05
C ASP A 155 13.58 5.12 15.58
N THR A 156 14.69 4.39 15.50
CA THR A 156 15.92 4.99 14.96
C THR A 156 15.78 5.11 13.44
N PRO A 157 15.60 6.31 12.87
CA PRO A 157 15.45 6.46 11.42
C PRO A 157 16.74 5.98 10.76
N LEU A 158 16.62 5.13 9.73
CA LEU A 158 17.75 4.73 8.89
C LEU A 158 18.55 5.97 8.48
N SER A 159 19.85 5.93 8.75
CA SER A 159 20.73 7.07 8.48
C SER A 159 20.95 7.22 6.97
N THR A 160 20.98 8.45 6.48
CA THR A 160 21.19 8.72 5.04
C THR A 160 22.51 8.09 4.57
N GLY A 161 22.46 7.31 3.50
CA GLY A 161 23.66 6.75 2.88
C GLY A 161 24.09 5.39 3.43
N GLU A 162 23.33 4.81 4.36
CA GLU A 162 23.54 3.46 4.85
C GLU A 162 23.37 2.43 3.71
N MET A 163 24.34 1.52 3.61
CA MET A 163 24.35 0.45 2.62
C MET A 163 23.81 -0.83 3.25
N LEU A 164 22.68 -1.28 2.74
CA LEU A 164 22.05 -2.53 3.12
C LEU A 164 22.57 -3.64 2.20
N SER A 165 23.28 -4.60 2.78
CA SER A 165 23.70 -5.83 2.10
C SER A 165 23.45 -7.02 3.03
N PRO A 166 22.72 -8.06 2.58
CA PRO A 166 22.62 -9.29 3.35
C PRO A 166 24.01 -9.93 3.45
N VAL A 167 24.40 -10.31 4.67
CA VAL A 167 25.63 -11.06 4.91
C VAL A 167 25.29 -12.54 4.86
N GLY A 168 25.83 -13.26 3.87
CA GLY A 168 25.62 -14.70 3.69
C GLY A 168 24.76 -15.09 2.49
N ALA A 169 24.44 -16.38 2.38
CA ALA A 169 23.69 -16.95 1.25
C ALA A 169 22.17 -16.77 1.35
N ALA A 170 21.65 -16.34 2.50
CA ALA A 170 20.22 -16.21 2.75
C ALA A 170 19.69 -14.82 2.32
N SER A 171 18.42 -14.76 1.93
CA SER A 171 17.70 -13.49 1.74
C SER A 171 17.47 -12.81 3.09
N ALA A 172 17.59 -11.48 3.14
CA ALA A 172 17.24 -10.68 4.31
C ALA A 172 15.95 -9.90 4.07
N ILE A 173 15.11 -9.77 5.10
CA ILE A 173 13.97 -8.86 5.09
C ILE A 173 14.35 -7.63 5.90
N VAL A 174 14.27 -6.44 5.29
CA VAL A 174 14.59 -5.17 5.93
C VAL A 174 13.32 -4.32 5.96
N ALA A 175 12.86 -3.97 7.17
CA ALA A 175 11.80 -2.99 7.35
C ALA A 175 12.42 -1.58 7.24
N ILE A 176 11.94 -0.78 6.28
CA ILE A 176 12.37 0.63 6.12
C ILE A 176 11.41 1.58 6.83
N THR A 177 10.11 1.29 6.73
CA THR A 177 9.06 2.01 7.46
C THR A 177 8.06 0.99 8.02
N PRO A 178 7.15 1.40 8.91
CA PRO A 178 6.10 0.49 9.43
C PRO A 178 5.23 -0.17 8.36
N HIS A 179 5.23 0.38 7.13
CA HIS A 179 4.39 -0.07 6.02
C HIS A 179 5.21 -0.51 4.80
N LEU A 180 6.54 -0.55 4.90
CA LEU A 180 7.43 -0.94 3.81
C LEU A 180 8.49 -1.92 4.32
N ALA A 181 8.34 -3.18 3.90
CA ALA A 181 9.36 -4.20 4.05
C ALA A 181 9.93 -4.55 2.68
N LEU A 182 11.26 -4.66 2.62
CA LEU A 182 12.00 -5.06 1.44
C LEU A 182 12.59 -6.45 1.67
N THR A 183 12.56 -7.31 0.66
CA THR A 183 13.32 -8.55 0.65
C THR A 183 14.54 -8.37 -0.25
N LEU A 184 15.72 -8.44 0.36
CA LEU A 184 17.02 -8.40 -0.31
C LEU A 184 17.48 -9.84 -0.59
N GLN A 185 17.71 -10.19 -1.85
CA GLN A 185 18.33 -11.47 -2.19
C GLN A 185 19.85 -11.44 -1.91
N SER A 186 20.48 -12.61 -1.84
CA SER A 186 21.93 -12.71 -1.63
C SER A 186 22.70 -11.92 -2.71
N GLY A 187 23.66 -11.11 -2.28
CA GLY A 187 24.42 -10.21 -3.15
C GLY A 187 23.70 -8.91 -3.56
N ALA A 188 22.50 -8.64 -3.03
CA ALA A 188 21.86 -7.35 -3.21
C ALA A 188 22.60 -6.25 -2.42
N GLN A 189 22.87 -5.13 -3.08
CA GLN A 189 23.44 -3.93 -2.46
C GLN A 189 22.47 -2.77 -2.68
N VAL A 190 21.79 -2.35 -1.62
CA VAL A 190 20.81 -1.28 -1.64
C VAL A 190 21.30 -0.16 -0.75
N GLN A 191 21.56 1.01 -1.33
CA GLN A 191 21.82 2.22 -0.57
C GLN A 191 20.52 2.96 -0.32
N VAL A 192 20.20 3.21 0.95
CA VAL A 192 19.03 4.02 1.31
C VAL A 192 19.45 5.49 1.28
N ARG A 193 18.86 6.27 0.37
CA ARG A 193 19.03 7.72 0.32
C ARG A 193 17.81 8.38 0.96
N LYS A 194 18.09 9.15 2.01
CA LYS A 194 17.09 9.74 2.90
C LYS A 194 16.11 10.60 2.11
N LEU A 195 14.85 10.43 2.53
CA LEU A 195 13.75 11.38 2.47
C LEU A 195 14.25 12.83 2.41
N HIS A 196 14.03 13.50 1.30
CA HIS A 196 14.17 14.95 1.28
C HIS A 196 12.87 15.55 1.78
N ARG A 197 12.90 16.10 2.99
CA ARG A 197 11.81 16.91 3.52
C ARG A 197 11.76 18.20 2.77
N ASP A 198 10.77 18.32 1.89
CA ASP A 198 10.43 19.63 1.36
C ASP A 198 9.90 20.48 2.51
N VAL A 199 10.80 21.29 3.05
CA VAL A 199 10.59 22.17 4.21
C VAL A 199 9.45 23.17 3.93
N ASN A 200 9.16 23.44 2.66
CA ASN A 200 8.17 24.45 2.27
C ASN A 200 6.77 23.87 2.08
N THR A 201 6.65 22.62 1.63
CA THR A 201 5.33 22.03 1.32
C THR A 201 4.81 21.10 2.41
N GLY A 202 5.69 20.57 3.26
CA GLY A 202 5.30 19.58 4.28
C GLY A 202 4.73 18.28 3.69
N ALA A 203 4.83 18.08 2.37
CA ALA A 203 4.40 16.87 1.69
C ALA A 203 5.26 15.68 2.12
N ALA A 204 4.65 14.50 2.23
CA ALA A 204 5.33 13.30 2.71
C ALA A 204 6.50 12.91 1.76
N ASP A 205 7.71 12.94 2.31
CA ASP A 205 8.97 12.81 1.58
C ASP A 205 9.10 11.46 0.90
N ALA A 206 9.34 11.49 -0.40
CA ALA A 206 9.57 10.28 -1.17
C ALA A 206 10.77 9.46 -0.61
N ILE A 207 10.63 8.13 -0.56
CA ILE A 207 11.70 7.22 -0.15
C ILE A 207 12.55 6.88 -1.37
N TYR A 208 13.83 7.24 -1.39
CA TYR A 208 14.74 6.92 -2.50
C TYR A 208 15.66 5.74 -2.15
N LEU A 209 15.56 4.67 -2.93
CA LEU A 209 16.36 3.46 -2.79
C LEU A 209 17.26 3.33 -4.01
N SER A 210 18.58 3.34 -3.84
CA SER A 210 19.52 3.11 -4.93
C SER A 210 19.96 1.64 -4.93
N LEU A 211 19.45 0.85 -5.86
CA LEU A 211 19.86 -0.55 -6.05
C LEU A 211 21.08 -0.59 -6.97
N LEU A 212 22.25 -0.84 -6.37
CA LEU A 212 23.53 -0.88 -7.09
C LEU A 212 23.74 -2.23 -7.78
N ARG A 213 23.32 -3.32 -7.12
CA ARG A 213 23.46 -4.68 -7.63
C ARG A 213 22.47 -5.63 -6.95
N GLY A 214 22.14 -6.72 -7.63
CA GLY A 214 21.36 -7.85 -7.10
C GLY A 214 19.87 -7.64 -7.22
N THR A 215 19.08 -8.38 -6.45
CA THR A 215 17.61 -8.35 -6.57
C THR A 215 16.96 -7.79 -5.32
N LEU A 216 16.13 -6.77 -5.54
CA LEU A 216 15.22 -6.19 -4.57
C LEU A 216 13.80 -6.65 -4.87
N LYS A 217 13.15 -7.30 -3.93
CA LYS A 217 11.71 -7.62 -4.01
C LYS A 217 10.93 -6.78 -3.02
N VAL A 218 9.90 -6.10 -3.52
CA VAL A 218 8.92 -5.36 -2.74
C VAL A 218 7.63 -6.17 -2.73
N ASN A 219 7.27 -6.72 -1.57
CA ASN A 219 6.15 -7.64 -1.47
C ASN A 219 4.80 -6.90 -1.46
N GLU A 220 4.71 -5.76 -0.79
CA GLU A 220 3.50 -4.97 -0.71
C GLU A 220 3.83 -3.53 -0.36
N ILE A 221 3.15 -2.58 -0.99
CA ILE A 221 3.18 -1.17 -0.63
C ILE A 221 1.75 -0.76 -0.30
N LEU A 222 1.49 -0.47 0.96
CA LEU A 222 0.18 0.01 1.40
C LEU A 222 0.02 1.46 0.97
N HIS A 223 -0.77 1.69 -0.09
CA HIS A 223 -0.74 2.93 -0.86
C HIS A 223 -1.35 4.17 -0.16
N ARG A 224 -2.07 4.01 0.96
CA ARG A 224 -2.93 5.09 1.48
C ARG A 224 -2.19 6.18 2.25
N ASP A 225 -1.09 5.87 2.92
CA ASP A 225 -0.45 6.82 3.85
C ASP A 225 1.08 6.87 3.75
N VAL A 226 1.66 6.27 2.71
CA VAL A 226 3.12 6.17 2.57
C VAL A 226 3.57 7.08 1.46
N SER A 227 4.63 7.85 1.73
CA SER A 227 5.31 8.63 0.73
C SER A 227 5.68 7.79 -0.49
N PRO A 228 5.67 8.37 -1.71
CA PRO A 228 6.05 7.64 -2.92
C PRO A 228 7.45 7.03 -2.77
N ILE A 229 7.60 5.78 -3.19
CA ILE A 229 8.89 5.08 -3.18
C ILE A 229 9.50 5.23 -4.56
N HIS A 230 10.79 5.52 -4.63
CA HIS A 230 11.57 5.58 -5.85
C HIS A 230 12.68 4.57 -5.71
N VAL A 231 12.68 3.52 -6.52
CA VAL A 231 13.82 2.61 -6.65
C VAL A 231 14.62 3.06 -7.86
N ALA A 232 15.85 3.49 -7.69
CA ALA A 232 16.74 3.88 -8.78
C ALA A 232 17.82 2.81 -9.00
N THR A 233 18.10 2.54 -10.27
CA THR A 233 19.30 1.83 -10.73
C THR A 233 20.08 2.75 -11.67
N ASP A 234 21.23 2.29 -12.17
CA ASP A 234 22.00 3.04 -13.17
C ASP A 234 21.24 3.23 -14.51
N GLN A 235 20.18 2.44 -14.76
CA GLN A 235 19.44 2.48 -16.02
C GLN A 235 18.11 3.23 -15.92
N ALA A 236 17.40 3.15 -14.77
CA ALA A 236 16.06 3.70 -14.65
C ALA A 236 15.67 4.01 -13.19
N THR A 237 14.61 4.81 -13.04
CA THR A 237 13.91 5.00 -11.76
C THR A 237 12.52 4.37 -11.83
N PHE A 238 12.18 3.57 -10.84
CA PHE A 238 10.93 2.83 -10.70
C PHE A 238 10.07 3.48 -9.62
N VAL A 239 8.86 3.89 -10.00
CA VAL A 239 7.87 4.49 -9.08
C VAL A 239 6.64 3.57 -9.05
N PRO A 240 6.48 2.76 -7.99
CA PRO A 240 5.33 1.89 -7.82
C PRO A 240 4.08 2.68 -7.43
N THR A 241 2.92 2.25 -7.93
CA THR A 241 1.61 2.77 -7.51
C THR A 241 0.81 1.67 -6.81
N GLY A 242 1.12 1.43 -5.53
CA GLY A 242 0.42 0.46 -4.68
C GLY A 242 0.66 -1.00 -5.09
N THR A 243 1.92 -1.38 -5.28
CA THR A 243 2.29 -2.61 -6.01
C THR A 243 3.27 -3.52 -5.30
N ALA A 244 3.17 -4.80 -5.64
CA ALA A 244 4.21 -5.80 -5.43
C ALA A 244 5.06 -5.94 -6.70
N PHE A 245 6.38 -5.83 -6.60
CA PHE A 245 7.29 -5.94 -7.75
C PHE A 245 8.69 -6.41 -7.34
N SER A 246 9.50 -6.83 -8.31
CA SER A 246 10.90 -7.19 -8.14
C SER A 246 11.75 -6.45 -9.16
N VAL A 247 12.88 -5.91 -8.72
CA VAL A 247 13.90 -5.27 -9.56
C VAL A 247 15.21 -6.02 -9.37
N SER A 248 15.80 -6.50 -10.45
CA SER A 248 17.13 -7.14 -10.45
C SER A 248 18.10 -6.28 -11.24
N ALA A 249 19.05 -5.67 -10.55
CA ALA A 249 20.11 -4.86 -11.16
C ALA A 249 21.35 -5.73 -11.41
N ARG A 250 21.80 -5.76 -12.65
CA ARG A 250 23.04 -6.38 -13.13
C ARG A 250 23.87 -5.31 -13.84
N ASN A 251 25.17 -5.54 -13.99
CA ASN A 251 26.16 -4.55 -14.45
C ASN A 251 25.67 -3.54 -15.51
N ALA A 252 25.03 -4.00 -16.59
CA ALA A 252 24.57 -3.13 -17.68
C ALA A 252 23.05 -3.18 -17.93
N ALA A 253 22.30 -3.87 -17.08
CA ALA A 253 20.88 -4.09 -17.30
C ALA A 253 20.09 -4.24 -15.99
N THR A 254 18.82 -3.84 -16.03
CA THR A 254 17.86 -4.02 -14.96
C THR A 254 16.66 -4.82 -15.46
N ASP A 255 16.32 -5.89 -14.76
CA ASP A 255 15.08 -6.64 -14.96
C ASP A 255 14.02 -6.17 -13.96
N LEU A 256 12.83 -5.80 -14.44
CA LEU A 256 11.66 -5.49 -13.62
C LEU A 256 10.58 -6.55 -13.87
N THR A 257 10.01 -7.08 -12.80
CA THR A 257 8.82 -7.93 -12.83
C THR A 257 7.76 -7.37 -11.89
N VAL A 258 6.55 -7.11 -12.39
CA VAL A 258 5.44 -6.57 -11.58
C VAL A 258 4.47 -7.69 -11.25
N PHE A 259 4.27 -7.95 -9.96
CA PHE A 259 3.36 -9.00 -9.49
C PHE A 259 1.93 -8.47 -9.29
N SER A 260 1.77 -7.23 -8.82
CA SER A 260 0.47 -6.59 -8.59
C SER A 260 0.51 -5.09 -8.92
N GLY A 261 -0.61 -4.51 -9.37
CA GLY A 261 -0.80 -3.11 -9.77
C GLY A 261 0.06 -2.64 -10.97
N SER A 262 0.66 -1.44 -10.89
CA SER A 262 1.57 -0.90 -11.92
C SER A 262 2.83 -0.20 -11.39
N VAL A 263 3.92 -0.29 -12.12
CA VAL A 263 5.16 0.45 -11.86
C VAL A 263 5.45 1.40 -13.03
N GLN A 264 5.58 2.69 -12.74
CA GLN A 264 6.09 3.68 -13.69
C GLN A 264 7.61 3.57 -13.76
N VAL A 265 8.14 3.42 -14.96
CA VAL A 265 9.58 3.34 -15.24
C VAL A 265 10.00 4.60 -15.95
N PHE A 266 10.88 5.36 -15.31
CA PHE A 266 11.45 6.60 -15.83
C PHE A 266 12.89 6.34 -16.27
N MET A 267 13.17 6.62 -17.54
CA MET A 267 14.50 6.61 -18.14
C MET A 267 14.77 7.97 -18.79
N PRO A 268 16.04 8.34 -19.04
CA PRO A 268 16.36 9.55 -19.79
C PRO A 268 15.63 9.57 -21.15
N GLY A 269 14.67 10.49 -21.30
CA GLY A 269 13.88 10.66 -22.52
C GLY A 269 12.78 9.62 -22.80
N ARG A 270 12.52 8.68 -21.88
CA ARG A 270 11.49 7.63 -22.07
C ARG A 270 10.81 7.28 -20.76
N ASN A 271 9.48 7.25 -20.77
CA ASN A 271 8.68 6.78 -19.64
C ASN A 271 7.73 5.68 -20.11
N ILE A 272 7.63 4.59 -19.34
CA ILE A 272 6.67 3.52 -19.61
C ILE A 272 5.98 3.09 -18.31
N SER A 273 4.77 2.57 -18.44
CA SER A 273 4.05 1.92 -17.34
C SER A 273 4.08 0.41 -17.55
N VAL A 274 4.52 -0.35 -16.53
CA VAL A 274 4.52 -1.82 -16.53
C VAL A 274 3.43 -2.30 -15.59
N LEU A 275 2.51 -3.11 -16.10
CA LEU A 275 1.36 -3.63 -15.36
C LEU A 275 1.68 -4.99 -14.75
N ALA A 276 0.87 -5.40 -13.77
CA ALA A 276 0.93 -6.71 -13.15
C ALA A 276 0.97 -7.86 -14.19
N GLY A 277 1.74 -8.90 -13.87
CA GLY A 277 1.95 -10.06 -14.74
C GLY A 277 2.94 -9.81 -15.88
N HIS A 278 3.52 -8.62 -16.00
CA HIS A 278 4.50 -8.29 -17.04
C HIS A 278 5.89 -8.08 -16.46
N GLY A 279 6.89 -8.37 -17.29
CA GLY A 279 8.28 -8.05 -17.03
C GLY A 279 8.90 -7.25 -18.16
N VAL A 280 9.89 -6.43 -17.83
CA VAL A 280 10.69 -5.69 -18.80
C VAL A 280 12.17 -5.83 -18.48
N HIS A 281 12.96 -6.03 -19.52
CA HIS A 281 14.40 -5.97 -19.48
C HIS A 281 14.85 -4.59 -19.96
N ILE A 282 15.60 -3.87 -19.14
CA ILE A 282 15.97 -2.48 -19.36
C ILE A 282 17.49 -2.38 -19.45
N THR A 283 17.99 -1.84 -20.56
CA THR A 283 19.40 -1.44 -20.71
C THR A 283 19.47 0.09 -20.80
N LYS A 284 20.66 0.67 -20.93
CA LYS A 284 20.80 2.12 -21.12
C LYS A 284 20.08 2.63 -22.38
N ASP A 285 20.01 1.81 -23.42
CA ASP A 285 19.58 2.23 -24.75
C ASP A 285 18.20 1.68 -25.15
N ALA A 286 17.74 0.61 -24.48
CA ALA A 286 16.55 -0.13 -24.89
C ALA A 286 15.70 -0.59 -23.71
N ILE A 287 14.40 -0.70 -23.97
CA ILE A 287 13.44 -1.40 -23.11
C ILE A 287 12.88 -2.55 -23.94
N VAL A 288 13.19 -3.78 -23.54
CA VAL A 288 12.68 -4.99 -24.17
C VAL A 288 11.59 -5.54 -23.27
N ARG A 289 10.35 -5.63 -23.77
CA ARG A 289 9.26 -6.29 -23.03
C ARG A 289 9.48 -7.79 -23.10
N ASN A 290 9.53 -8.45 -21.95
CA ASN A 290 9.59 -9.91 -21.93
C ASN A 290 8.22 -10.41 -22.40
N ALA A 291 8.18 -11.07 -23.56
CA ALA A 291 6.94 -11.55 -24.16
C ALA A 291 6.27 -12.70 -23.37
N GLU A 292 6.90 -13.18 -22.30
CA GLU A 292 6.48 -14.35 -21.54
C GLU A 292 5.62 -13.97 -20.33
N GLY A 293 4.39 -13.56 -20.62
CA GLY A 293 3.28 -13.57 -19.65
C GLY A 293 2.41 -14.84 -19.73
N ARG A 294 2.81 -15.88 -20.48
CA ARG A 294 2.06 -17.14 -20.56
C ARG A 294 2.87 -18.31 -19.98
N LYS A 295 2.40 -18.78 -18.81
CA LYS A 295 2.73 -20.05 -18.12
C LYS A 295 3.88 -20.02 -17.11
N ALA A 296 3.67 -19.33 -15.99
CA ALA A 296 4.34 -19.68 -14.72
C ALA A 296 3.33 -20.12 -13.64
N THR A 297 2.15 -20.63 -14.04
CA THR A 297 1.26 -21.39 -13.15
C THR A 297 1.54 -22.88 -13.31
N GLY A 298 2.77 -23.29 -13.02
CA GLY A 298 3.08 -24.68 -12.75
C GLY A 298 2.78 -24.96 -11.28
N LEU A 299 1.51 -25.18 -10.94
CA LEU A 299 1.18 -25.89 -9.70
C LEU A 299 1.79 -27.30 -9.81
N PRO A 300 2.59 -27.76 -8.84
CA PRO A 300 2.92 -29.18 -8.74
C PRO A 300 1.63 -29.98 -8.53
N LYS A 301 1.50 -31.12 -9.23
CA LYS A 301 0.45 -32.12 -8.98
C LYS A 301 0.75 -32.90 -7.72
#